data_AF-A0A1V6LY52-F1
#
_entry.id   AF-A0A1V6LY52-F1
#
_cell.length_a   1.000
_cell.length_b   1.000
_cell.length_c   1.000
_cell.angle_alpha   90.00
_cell.angle_beta   90.00
_cell.angle_gamma   90.00
#
_symmetry.space_group_name_H-M   'P 1'
#
loop_
_entity.id
_entity.type
_entity.pdbx_description
1 polymer ?
#
loop_
_entity_poly.entity_id
_entity_poly.type
_entity_poly.pdbx_seq_one_letter_code
_entity_poly.pdbx_strand_id
1 'polypeptide(L)'
;MPLKTLVADNGVVEKVLDEVARYFEVEKSRLLQRKRRLSQRARDVYMYFLREHSGLDNERIGEVFGVSSSAVTKTALRMSEQMKTQRRFKKETDQILYSVFNRLSENSLFRDFSSHKF
;
A
#
# COMPACT_ATOMS: atom_id res chain seq x y z
N MET A 1 6.07 18.20 7.45
CA MET A 1 6.88 16.98 7.68
C MET A 1 6.51 15.95 6.61
N PRO A 2 7.47 15.34 5.88
CA PRO A 2 7.13 14.33 4.90
C PRO A 2 6.80 13.01 5.62
N LEU A 3 5.65 12.42 5.29
CA LEU A 3 5.14 11.11 5.78
C LEU A 3 6.02 9.90 5.42
N LYS A 4 7.27 10.12 4.98
CA LYS A 4 8.14 9.11 4.37
C LYS A 4 8.91 8.24 5.37
N THR A 5 8.89 8.58 6.66
CA THR A 5 9.81 7.98 7.63
C THR A 5 9.13 7.12 8.71
N LEU A 6 7.80 7.02 8.73
CA LEU A 6 7.12 6.47 9.91
C LEU A 6 6.98 4.94 9.98
N VAL A 7 7.35 4.16 8.96
CA VAL A 7 6.99 2.74 9.00
C VAL A 7 8.03 1.80 8.43
N ALA A 8 9.05 1.54 9.23
CA ALA A 8 9.72 0.24 9.19
C ALA A 8 8.79 -0.79 9.87
N ASP A 9 8.29 -1.73 9.09
CA ASP A 9 7.75 -3.05 9.51
C ASP A 9 6.57 -3.14 10.52
N ASN A 10 5.74 -2.10 10.68
CA ASN A 10 4.58 -2.11 11.60
C ASN A 10 3.25 -2.62 10.98
N GLY A 11 3.27 -3.63 10.10
CA GLY A 11 2.06 -4.19 9.49
C GLY A 11 1.40 -3.30 8.40
N VAL A 12 2.12 -2.31 7.89
CA VAL A 12 1.65 -1.46 6.77
C VAL A 12 1.39 -2.27 5.52
N VAL A 13 2.26 -3.22 5.21
CA VAL A 13 2.12 -4.07 4.01
C VAL A 13 0.77 -4.78 4.01
N GLU A 14 0.39 -5.36 5.16
CA GLU A 14 -0.87 -6.07 5.35
C GLU A 14 -2.07 -5.12 5.33
N LYS A 15 -2.00 -3.99 6.04
CA LYS A 15 -3.12 -3.03 6.07
C LYS A 15 -3.39 -2.38 4.72
N VAL A 16 -2.33 -2.06 3.97
CA VAL A 16 -2.47 -1.56 2.61
C VAL A 16 -3.04 -2.64 1.70
N LEU A 17 -2.58 -3.89 1.81
CA LEU A 17 -3.13 -5.01 1.04
C LEU A 17 -4.63 -5.16 1.29
N ASP A 18 -5.04 -5.15 2.55
CA ASP A 18 -6.43 -5.29 2.97
C ASP A 18 -7.31 -4.17 2.43
N GLU A 19 -6.79 -2.94 2.50
CA GLU A 19 -7.57 -1.77 2.13
C GLU A 19 -7.68 -1.59 0.61
N VAL A 20 -6.61 -1.90 -0.13
CA VAL A 20 -6.66 -1.93 -1.60
C VAL A 20 -7.58 -3.05 -2.07
N ALA A 21 -7.50 -4.25 -1.48
CA ALA A 21 -8.38 -5.37 -1.79
C ALA A 21 -9.86 -4.98 -1.59
N ARG A 22 -10.17 -4.38 -0.44
CA ARG A 22 -11.52 -3.90 -0.10
C ARG A 22 -12.02 -2.84 -1.08
N TYR A 23 -11.21 -1.81 -1.36
CA TYR A 23 -11.62 -0.69 -2.20
C TYR A 23 -11.89 -1.10 -3.65
N PHE A 24 -11.05 -1.97 -4.20
CA PHE A 24 -11.20 -2.44 -5.58
C PHE A 24 -12.08 -3.69 -5.71
N GLU A 25 -12.65 -4.18 -4.60
CA GLU A 25 -13.45 -5.41 -4.54
C GLU A 25 -12.73 -6.62 -5.15
N VAL A 26 -11.43 -6.74 -4.86
CA VAL A 26 -10.58 -7.84 -5.33
C VAL A 26 -10.07 -8.68 -4.18
N GLU A 27 -9.97 -9.98 -4.41
CA GLU A 27 -9.39 -10.91 -3.46
C GLU A 27 -7.88 -10.62 -3.24
N LYS A 28 -7.42 -10.60 -1.98
CA LYS A 28 -6.02 -10.31 -1.60
C LYS A 28 -5.03 -11.21 -2.34
N SER A 29 -5.34 -12.51 -2.44
CA SER A 29 -4.49 -13.50 -3.12
C SER A 29 -4.20 -13.09 -4.56
N ARG A 30 -5.18 -12.48 -5.24
CA ARG A 30 -5.03 -12.00 -6.61
C ARG A 30 -4.04 -10.85 -6.69
N LEU A 31 -4.09 -9.88 -5.76
CA LEU A 31 -3.14 -8.76 -5.73
C LEU A 31 -1.67 -9.21 -5.63
N LEU A 32 -1.43 -10.41 -5.12
CA LEU A 32 -0.10 -11.04 -5.00
C LEU A 32 0.24 -11.98 -6.18
N GLN A 33 -0.71 -12.34 -7.04
CA GLN A 33 -0.45 -13.26 -8.16
C GLN A 33 0.56 -12.68 -9.16
N ARG A 34 1.48 -13.52 -9.66
CA ARG A 34 2.44 -13.13 -10.71
C ARG A 34 1.81 -12.83 -12.08
N LYS A 35 0.63 -13.39 -12.39
CA LYS A 35 0.02 -13.27 -13.72
C LYS A 35 -0.99 -12.11 -13.78
N ARG A 36 -0.95 -11.36 -14.89
CA ARG A 36 -1.80 -10.19 -15.24
C ARG A 36 -3.30 -10.49 -15.44
N ARG A 37 -3.94 -11.31 -14.59
CA ARG A 37 -5.37 -11.65 -14.72
C ARG A 37 -6.29 -10.69 -13.94
N LEU A 38 -5.79 -9.53 -13.53
CA LEU A 38 -6.47 -8.57 -12.66
C LEU A 38 -6.54 -7.18 -13.28
N SER A 39 -7.39 -6.33 -12.68
CA SER A 39 -7.29 -4.88 -12.81
C SER A 39 -5.88 -4.42 -12.42
N GLN A 40 -5.10 -4.05 -13.44
CA GLN A 40 -3.74 -3.54 -13.26
C GLN A 40 -3.69 -2.34 -12.31
N ARG A 41 -4.79 -1.58 -12.23
CA ARG A 41 -4.90 -0.40 -11.37
C ARG A 41 -4.80 -0.73 -9.88
N ALA A 42 -5.48 -1.78 -9.41
CA ALA A 42 -5.43 -2.15 -7.99
C ALA A 42 -4.02 -2.59 -7.57
N ARG A 43 -3.36 -3.39 -8.43
CA ARG A 43 -1.99 -3.84 -8.21
C ARG A 43 -0.99 -2.69 -8.26
N ASP A 44 -1.13 -1.79 -9.23
CA ASP A 44 -0.26 -0.62 -9.37
C ASP A 44 -0.39 0.33 -8.18
N VAL A 45 -1.61 0.55 -7.67
CA VAL A 45 -1.87 1.34 -6.46
C VAL A 45 -1.23 0.67 -5.24
N TYR A 46 -1.38 -0.64 -5.08
CA TYR A 46 -0.73 -1.37 -3.98
C TYR A 46 0.80 -1.22 -4.04
N MET A 47 1.38 -1.42 -5.22
CA MET A 47 2.83 -1.29 -5.44
C MET A 47 3.33 0.13 -5.15
N TYR A 48 2.59 1.15 -5.59
CA TYR A 48 2.90 2.54 -5.31
C TYR A 48 2.90 2.84 -3.80
N PHE A 49 1.88 2.36 -3.07
CA PHE A 49 1.83 2.55 -1.63
C PHE A 49 2.94 1.85 -0.87
N LEU A 50 3.32 0.62 -1.27
CA LEU A 50 4.48 -0.02 -0.68
C LEU A 50 5.73 0.82 -0.91
N ARG A 51 5.93 1.32 -2.14
CA ARG A 51 7.10 2.12 -2.46
C ARG A 51 7.17 3.43 -1.66
N GLU A 52 6.06 4.10 -1.44
CA GLU A 52 6.05 5.42 -0.79
C GLU A 52 5.94 5.35 0.74
N HIS A 53 5.39 4.27 1.30
CA HIS A 53 4.96 4.23 2.71
C HIS A 53 5.40 3.01 3.51
N SER A 54 5.95 1.96 2.91
CA SER A 54 6.32 0.73 3.66
C SER A 54 7.78 0.64 4.07
N GLY A 55 8.64 1.57 3.61
CA GLY A 55 10.08 1.50 3.85
C GLY A 55 10.82 0.41 3.05
N LEU A 56 10.11 -0.45 2.31
CA LEU A 56 10.70 -1.50 1.49
C LEU A 56 11.45 -0.92 0.29
N ASP A 57 12.60 -1.53 -0.03
CA ASP A 57 13.30 -1.25 -1.28
C ASP A 57 12.58 -1.86 -2.50
N ASN A 58 13.02 -1.47 -3.70
CA ASN A 58 12.42 -1.93 -4.94
C ASN A 58 12.64 -3.43 -5.21
N GLU A 59 13.70 -4.02 -4.67
CA GLU A 59 13.98 -5.44 -4.87
C GLU A 59 12.97 -6.27 -4.09
N ARG A 60 12.76 -5.94 -2.81
CA ARG A 60 11.79 -6.58 -1.94
C ARG A 60 10.35 -6.39 -2.42
N ILE A 61 10.01 -5.19 -2.89
CA ILE A 61 8.71 -4.96 -3.54
C ILE A 61 8.60 -5.81 -4.82
N GLY A 62 9.66 -5.90 -5.62
CA GLY A 62 9.72 -6.73 -6.80
C GLY A 62 9.42 -8.21 -6.50
N GLU A 63 9.96 -8.75 -5.41
CA GLU A 63 9.69 -10.12 -4.95
C GLU A 63 8.21 -10.33 -4.63
N VAL A 64 7.57 -9.42 -3.88
CA VAL A 64 6.14 -9.46 -3.53
C VAL A 64 5.26 -9.57 -4.77
N PHE A 65 5.61 -8.82 -5.83
CA PHE A 65 4.85 -8.79 -7.07
C PHE A 65 5.42 -9.73 -8.16
N GLY A 66 6.51 -10.44 -7.90
CA GLY A 66 7.26 -11.20 -8.91
C GLY A 66 7.57 -10.41 -10.19
N VAL A 67 8.03 -9.16 -10.04
CA VAL A 67 8.50 -8.29 -11.11
C VAL A 67 9.91 -7.77 -10.79
N SER A 68 10.61 -7.21 -11.78
CA SER A 68 11.92 -6.60 -11.53
C SER A 68 11.82 -5.29 -10.75
N SER A 69 12.88 -4.93 -10.02
CA SER A 69 13.00 -3.65 -9.33
C SER A 69 12.78 -2.45 -10.27
N SER A 70 13.25 -2.53 -11.52
CA SER A 70 12.98 -1.50 -12.54
C SER A 70 11.50 -1.39 -12.93
N ALA A 71 10.76 -2.51 -12.94
CA ALA A 71 9.32 -2.49 -13.18
C ALA A 71 8.57 -1.81 -12.03
N VAL A 72 9.04 -1.97 -10.79
CA VAL A 72 8.52 -1.25 -9.62
C VAL A 72 8.70 0.26 -9.81
N THR A 73 9.93 0.72 -10.11
CA THR A 73 10.21 2.14 -10.35
C THR A 73 9.32 2.74 -11.43
N LYS A 74 9.20 2.06 -12.58
CA LYS A 74 8.37 2.53 -13.71
C LYS A 74 6.89 2.63 -13.32
N THR A 75 6.39 1.67 -12.56
CA THR A 75 4.99 1.65 -12.10
C THR A 75 4.73 2.77 -11.11
N ALA A 76 5.59 2.94 -10.11
CA ALA A 76 5.47 4.01 -9.11
C ALA A 76 5.52 5.40 -9.77
N LEU A 77 6.45 5.61 -10.72
CA LEU A 77 6.53 6.87 -11.48
C LEU A 77 5.25 7.12 -12.28
N ARG A 78 4.76 6.10 -13.02
CA ARG A 78 3.51 6.20 -13.78
C ARG A 78 2.33 6.58 -12.88
N MET A 79 2.21 5.96 -11.70
CA MET A 79 1.16 6.26 -10.74
C MET A 79 1.26 7.70 -10.22
N SER A 80 2.47 8.15 -9.87
CA SER A 80 2.70 9.52 -9.43
C SER A 80 2.28 10.55 -10.49
N GLU A 81 2.66 10.36 -11.74
CA GLU A 81 2.28 11.25 -12.85
C GLU A 81 0.77 11.23 -13.12
N GLN A 82 0.12 10.07 -13.03
CA GLN A 82 -1.33 9.97 -13.14
C GLN A 82 -2.04 10.71 -12.01
N MET A 83 -1.55 10.64 -10.77
CA MET A 83 -2.15 11.38 -9.64
C MET A 83 -1.94 12.90 -9.74
N LYS A 84 -0.86 13.37 -10.36
CA LYS A 84 -0.67 14.81 -10.63
C LYS A 84 -1.69 15.34 -11.64
N THR A 85 -2.00 14.55 -12.66
CA THR A 85 -2.83 14.98 -13.80
C THR A 85 -4.31 14.65 -13.62
N GLN A 86 -4.65 13.58 -12.90
CA GLN A 86 -6.01 13.08 -12.76
C GLN A 86 -6.51 13.30 -11.32
N ARG A 87 -7.17 14.44 -11.09
CA ARG A 87 -7.69 14.83 -9.76
C ARG A 87 -8.56 13.76 -9.10
N ARG A 88 -9.43 13.10 -9.89
CA ARG A 88 -10.28 12.01 -9.40
C ARG A 88 -9.44 10.86 -8.87
N PHE A 89 -8.44 10.42 -9.64
CA PHE A 89 -7.57 9.32 -9.24
C PHE A 89 -6.74 9.64 -7.99
N LYS A 90 -6.24 10.89 -7.89
CA LYS A 90 -5.59 11.37 -6.66
C LYS A 90 -6.53 11.28 -5.46
N LYS A 91 -7.77 11.76 -5.59
CA LYS A 91 -8.76 11.72 -4.51
C LYS A 91 -9.06 10.28 -4.07
N GLU A 92 -9.23 9.37 -5.02
CA GLU A 92 -9.45 7.94 -4.73
C GLU A 92 -8.25 7.34 -3.98
N THR A 93 -7.03 7.65 -4.42
CA THR A 93 -5.80 7.16 -3.76
C THR A 93 -5.64 7.74 -2.35
N ASP A 94 -5.86 9.04 -2.17
CA ASP A 94 -5.81 9.71 -0.88
C ASP A 94 -6.83 9.10 0.11
N GLN A 95 -8.02 8.72 -0.36
CA GLN A 95 -9.04 8.05 0.46
C GLN A 95 -8.59 6.67 0.94
N ILE A 96 -8.01 5.85 0.05
CA ILE A 96 -7.49 4.53 0.42
C ILE A 96 -6.39 4.69 1.48
N LEU A 97 -5.46 5.62 1.25
CA LEU A 97 -4.34 5.86 2.16
C LEU A 97 -4.80 6.39 3.53
N TYR A 98 -5.77 7.30 3.56
CA TYR A 98 -6.35 7.81 4.81
C TYR A 98 -6.98 6.69 5.64
N SER A 99 -7.72 5.79 4.99
CA SER A 99 -8.32 4.63 5.64
C SER A 99 -7.27 3.68 6.25
N VAL A 100 -6.15 3.45 5.55
CA VAL A 100 -5.00 2.69 6.09
C VAL A 100 -4.46 3.36 7.35
N PHE A 101 -4.23 4.68 7.32
CA PHE A 101 -3.69 5.40 8.48
C PHE A 101 -4.64 5.42 9.67
N ASN A 102 -5.94 5.60 9.44
CA ASN A 102 -6.94 5.58 10.51
C ASN A 102 -6.95 4.22 11.24
N ARG A 103 -6.87 3.12 10.48
CA ARG A 103 -6.73 1.77 11.06
C ARG A 103 -5.39 1.52 11.73
N LEU A 104 -4.32 2.21 11.33
CA LEU A 104 -3.03 2.16 12.02
C LEU A 104 -3.13 2.81 13.39
N SER A 105 -3.74 4.00 13.48
CA SER A 105 -3.91 4.73 14.75
C SER A 105 -4.81 4.01 15.76
N GLU A 106 -5.88 3.37 15.30
CA GLU A 106 -6.82 2.64 16.17
C GLU A 106 -6.16 1.42 16.85
N ASN A 107 -5.22 0.75 16.17
CA ASN A 107 -4.54 -0.42 16.73
C ASN A 107 -3.40 -0.07 17.70
N SER A 108 -2.79 1.10 17.57
CA SER A 108 -1.78 1.58 18.54
C SER A 108 -2.39 1.92 19.90
N LEU A 109 -3.62 2.45 19.94
CA LEU A 109 -4.32 2.77 21.19
C LEU A 109 -4.76 1.53 22.00
N PHE A 110 -4.87 0.35 21.37
CA PHE A 110 -5.29 -0.88 22.05
C PHE A 110 -4.13 -1.74 22.61
N ARG A 111 -2.87 -1.48 22.21
CA ARG A 111 -1.71 -2.24 22.74
C ARG A 111 -1.29 -1.78 24.14
N ASP A 112 -1.49 -0.51 24.48
CA ASP A 112 -1.04 0.02 25.78
C ASP A 112 -1.99 -0.33 26.94
N PHE A 113 -3.22 -0.76 26.67
CA PHE A 113 -4.18 -1.18 27.71
C PHE A 113 -4.20 -2.69 28.00
N SER A 114 -3.45 -3.51 27.26
CA SER A 114 -3.47 -4.97 27.44
C SER A 114 -2.27 -5.55 28.21
N SER A 115 -1.30 -4.71 28.62
CA SER A 115 -0.13 -5.18 29.38
C SER A 115 -0.26 -5.03 30.90
N HIS A 116 -1.43 -4.66 31.42
CA HIS A 116 -1.71 -4.66 32.87
C HIS A 116 -3.04 -5.40 33.12
N LYS A 117 -3.02 -6.72 33.06
CA LYS A 117 -4.00 -7.54 33.77
C LYS A 117 -3.31 -8.76 34.38
N PHE A 118 -3.18 -8.65 35.71
CA PHE A 118 -2.87 -9.64 36.74
C PHE A 118 -1.42 -10.10 36.87
#